data_AF-A0A8C9QXR1-F1
#
_entry.id   AF-A0A8C9QXR1-F1
#
_cell.length_a   1.000
_cell.length_b   1.000
_cell.length_c   1.000
_cell.angle_alpha   90.00
_cell.angle_beta   90.00
_cell.angle_gamma   90.00
#
_symmetry.space_group_name_H-M   'P 1'
#
loop_
_entity.id
_entity.type
_entity.pdbx_description
1 polymer ?
#
loop_
_entity_poly.entity_id
_entity_poly.type
_entity_poly.pdbx_seq_one_letter_code
_entity_poly.pdbx_strand_id
1 'polypeptide(L)'
;MEAVIAEVVAPQDLLKFEKKYNAELVKGTVSRVTAFEYAWCLIRSKYSEDIQKGAALLEDLVHKGPKAEQRDYLFYLAVANYKLKDYEKGLKYIRILLKNEPGNTQALELEKMINKALKRGKIGLRKCEGALGLGWQVHE
;
A
#
# COMPACT_ATOMS: atom_id res chain seq x y z
N MET A 1 7.00 -11.70 0.82
CA MET A 1 6.10 -10.56 0.53
C MET A 1 6.75 -9.49 -0.33
N GLU A 2 8.06 -9.23 -0.24
CA GLU A 2 8.74 -8.18 -1.03
C GLU A 2 8.72 -8.40 -2.56
N ALA A 3 8.78 -9.65 -3.03
CA ALA A 3 8.75 -9.96 -4.46
C ALA A 3 7.45 -9.47 -5.14
N VAL A 4 6.30 -9.60 -4.46
CA VAL A 4 4.99 -9.16 -4.98
C VAL A 4 4.89 -7.63 -5.08
N ILE A 5 5.62 -6.91 -4.22
CA ILE A 5 5.65 -5.45 -4.18
C ILE A 5 6.58 -4.88 -5.27
N ALA A 6 7.66 -5.62 -5.57
CA ALA A 6 8.67 -5.27 -6.59
C ALA A 6 8.30 -5.71 -8.01
N GLU A 7 7.29 -6.57 -8.17
CA GLU A 7 6.88 -7.09 -9.47
C GLU A 7 6.16 -6.01 -10.28
N VAL A 8 6.92 -5.35 -11.15
CA VAL A 8 6.47 -4.30 -12.05
C VAL A 8 5.58 -4.93 -13.13
N VAL A 9 4.36 -4.42 -13.27
CA VAL A 9 3.44 -4.88 -14.31
C VAL A 9 3.99 -4.48 -15.69
N ALA A 10 3.82 -5.34 -16.69
CA ALA A 10 4.22 -5.00 -18.05
C ALA A 10 3.37 -3.80 -18.53
N PRO A 11 3.98 -2.80 -19.19
CA PRO A 11 3.25 -1.62 -19.67
C PRO A 11 2.14 -2.00 -20.67
N GLN A 12 2.28 -3.13 -21.36
CA GLN A 12 1.29 -3.67 -22.29
C GLN A 12 -0.01 -4.07 -21.59
N ASP A 13 0.07 -4.72 -20.41
CA ASP A 13 -1.11 -5.07 -19.62
C ASP A 13 -1.79 -3.82 -19.07
N LEU A 14 -1.01 -2.85 -18.58
CA LEU A 14 -1.55 -1.59 -18.08
C LEU A 14 -2.38 -0.85 -19.14
N LEU A 15 -1.85 -0.74 -20.36
CA LEU A 15 -2.57 -0.17 -21.52
C LEU A 15 -3.85 -0.94 -21.87
N LYS A 16 -3.84 -2.26 -21.73
CA LYS A 16 -5.02 -3.10 -21.99
C LYS A 16 -6.13 -2.82 -20.98
N PHE A 17 -5.79 -2.75 -19.70
CA PHE A 17 -6.76 -2.43 -18.64
C PHE A 17 -7.23 -0.98 -18.69
N GLU A 18 -6.35 -0.04 -19.04
CA GLU A 18 -6.72 1.36 -19.25
C GLU A 18 -7.75 1.51 -20.38
N LYS A 19 -7.51 0.86 -21.52
CA LYS A 19 -8.48 0.86 -22.63
C LYS A 19 -9.81 0.25 -22.24
N LYS A 20 -9.79 -0.85 -21.47
CA LYS A 20 -11.00 -1.52 -20.99
C LYS A 20 -11.78 -0.62 -20.02
N TYR A 21 -11.09 0.00 -19.08
CA TYR A 21 -11.67 0.95 -18.11
C TYR A 21 -12.26 2.16 -18.83
N ASN A 22 -11.53 2.78 -19.75
CA ASN A 22 -12.02 3.93 -20.50
C ASN A 22 -13.19 3.58 -21.40
N ALA A 23 -13.20 2.39 -22.01
CA ALA A 23 -14.32 1.91 -22.81
C ALA A 23 -15.59 1.71 -21.96
N GLU A 24 -15.48 1.18 -20.74
CA GLU A 24 -16.59 1.09 -19.80
C GLU A 24 -17.03 2.47 -19.27
N LEU A 25 -16.07 3.38 -19.07
CA LEU A 25 -16.34 4.75 -18.64
C LEU A 25 -17.12 5.54 -19.69
N VAL A 26 -16.76 5.38 -20.98
CA VAL A 26 -17.51 5.93 -22.12
C VAL A 26 -18.91 5.30 -22.23
N LYS A 27 -19.06 4.02 -21.88
CA LYS A 27 -20.38 3.36 -21.79
C LYS A 27 -21.22 3.84 -20.60
N GLY A 28 -20.64 4.64 -19.70
CA GLY A 28 -21.33 5.21 -18.53
C GLY A 28 -21.47 4.27 -17.34
N THR A 29 -20.98 3.03 -17.42
CA THR A 29 -21.01 2.08 -16.30
C THR A 29 -19.69 1.32 -16.24
N VAL A 30 -18.89 1.60 -15.21
CA VAL A 30 -17.63 0.89 -14.96
C VAL A 30 -17.87 -0.23 -13.97
N SER A 31 -17.48 -1.44 -14.35
CA SER A 31 -17.55 -2.60 -13.46
C SER A 31 -16.52 -2.44 -12.35
N ARG A 32 -16.93 -2.69 -11.10
CA ARG A 32 -16.03 -2.65 -9.93
C ARG A 32 -14.79 -3.52 -10.12
N VAL A 33 -14.98 -4.69 -10.73
CA VAL A 33 -13.92 -5.63 -11.08
C VAL A 33 -12.91 -4.99 -12.04
N THR A 34 -13.37 -4.31 -13.09
CA THR A 34 -12.47 -3.67 -14.08
C THR A 34 -11.75 -2.45 -13.49
N ALA A 35 -12.44 -1.67 -12.64
CA ALA A 35 -11.80 -0.60 -11.88
C ALA A 35 -10.72 -1.13 -10.93
N PHE A 36 -10.99 -2.26 -10.27
CA PHE A 36 -10.04 -2.93 -9.38
C PHE A 36 -8.83 -3.47 -10.16
N GLU A 37 -9.04 -4.17 -11.28
CA GLU A 37 -7.96 -4.67 -12.16
C GLU A 37 -7.06 -3.54 -12.68
N TYR A 38 -7.65 -2.39 -13.04
CA TYR A 38 -6.90 -1.23 -13.49
C TYR A 38 -6.10 -0.61 -12.33
N ALA A 39 -6.74 -0.40 -11.17
CA ALA A 39 -6.07 0.10 -9.98
C ALA A 39 -4.93 -0.82 -9.51
N TRP A 40 -5.12 -2.13 -9.60
CA TRP A 40 -4.11 -3.16 -9.33
C TRP A 40 -2.85 -2.97 -10.16
N CYS A 41 -3.01 -2.75 -11.47
CA CYS A 41 -1.89 -2.53 -12.37
C CYS A 41 -1.18 -1.20 -12.05
N LEU A 42 -1.94 -0.16 -11.72
CA LEU A 42 -1.43 1.16 -11.38
C LEU A 42 -0.58 1.17 -10.10
N ILE A 43 -1.02 0.51 -9.03
CA ILE A 43 -0.24 0.43 -7.76
C ILE A 43 1.08 -0.37 -7.93
N ARG A 44 1.14 -1.21 -8.97
CA ARG A 44 2.33 -1.98 -9.36
C ARG A 44 3.20 -1.29 -10.40
N SER A 45 2.79 -0.11 -10.89
CA SER A 45 3.59 0.73 -11.76
C SER A 45 4.83 1.28 -11.03
N LYS A 46 5.79 1.77 -11.82
CA LYS A 46 6.98 2.48 -11.32
C LYS A 46 6.71 3.95 -11.01
N TYR A 47 5.66 4.53 -11.58
CA TYR A 47 5.36 5.95 -11.45
C TYR A 47 4.51 6.22 -10.22
N SER A 48 4.91 7.21 -9.41
CA SER A 48 4.18 7.62 -8.21
C SER A 48 2.78 8.14 -8.54
N GLU A 49 2.63 8.81 -9.68
CA GLU A 49 1.34 9.33 -10.18
C GLU A 49 0.35 8.19 -10.48
N ASP A 50 0.81 7.11 -11.11
CA ASP A 50 -0.02 5.92 -11.34
C ASP A 50 -0.45 5.31 -10.02
N ILE A 51 0.48 5.12 -9.08
CA ILE A 51 0.17 4.55 -7.75
C ILE A 51 -0.87 5.42 -7.03
N GLN A 52 -0.77 6.75 -7.12
CA GLN A 52 -1.74 7.66 -6.53
C GLN A 52 -3.12 7.56 -7.20
N LYS A 53 -3.18 7.45 -8.54
CA LYS A 53 -4.44 7.20 -9.27
C LYS A 53 -5.06 5.85 -8.87
N GLY A 54 -4.25 4.81 -8.77
CA GLY A 54 -4.69 3.48 -8.34
C GLY A 54 -5.23 3.50 -6.91
N ALA A 55 -4.58 4.22 -6.00
CA ALA A 55 -5.06 4.41 -4.64
C ALA A 55 -6.43 5.13 -4.61
N ALA A 56 -6.59 6.21 -5.36
CA ALA A 56 -7.86 6.93 -5.44
C ALA A 56 -9.01 6.05 -5.98
N LEU A 57 -8.72 5.23 -7.00
CA LEU A 57 -9.68 4.25 -7.52
C LEU A 57 -10.08 3.20 -6.47
N LEU A 58 -9.12 2.68 -5.71
CA LEU A 58 -9.39 1.75 -4.62
C LEU A 58 -10.22 2.40 -3.50
N GLU A 59 -9.99 3.66 -3.16
CA GLU A 59 -10.80 4.39 -2.16
C GLU A 59 -12.27 4.56 -2.59
N ASP A 60 -12.50 4.82 -3.87
CA ASP A 60 -13.86 4.88 -4.42
C ASP A 60 -14.55 3.50 -4.38
N LEU A 61 -13.80 2.44 -4.68
CA LEU A 61 -14.29 1.06 -4.57
C LEU A 61 -14.58 0.65 -3.12
N VAL A 62 -13.77 1.10 -2.16
CA VAL A 62 -14.01 0.89 -0.71
C VAL A 62 -15.33 1.50 -0.26
N HIS A 63 -15.71 2.66 -0.79
CA HIS A 63 -16.99 3.30 -0.46
C HIS A 63 -18.19 2.63 -1.12
N LYS A 64 -18.02 2.10 -2.34
CA LYS A 64 -19.10 1.49 -3.13
C LYS A 64 -19.26 -0.02 -2.89
N GLY A 65 -18.23 -0.68 -2.35
CA GLY A 65 -18.14 -2.12 -2.21
C GLY A 65 -18.72 -2.67 -0.90
N PRO A 66 -19.06 -3.97 -0.86
CA PRO A 66 -19.45 -4.66 0.36
C PRO A 66 -18.26 -4.87 1.30
N LYS A 67 -18.53 -5.02 2.60
CA LYS A 67 -17.51 -5.19 3.66
C LYS A 67 -16.53 -6.34 3.44
N ALA A 68 -16.91 -7.37 2.67
CA ALA A 68 -16.04 -8.50 2.34
C ALA A 68 -14.89 -8.05 1.44
N GLU A 69 -15.19 -7.47 0.28
CA GLU A 69 -14.19 -6.96 -0.68
C GLU A 69 -13.44 -5.73 -0.15
N GLN A 70 -14.08 -4.96 0.74
CA GLN A 70 -13.47 -3.81 1.39
C GLN A 70 -12.17 -4.18 2.13
N ARG A 71 -12.06 -5.41 2.65
CA ARG A 71 -10.85 -5.91 3.32
C ARG A 71 -9.68 -6.01 2.35
N ASP A 72 -9.89 -6.60 1.17
CA ASP A 72 -8.88 -6.69 0.13
C ASP A 72 -8.43 -5.30 -0.33
N TYR A 73 -9.38 -4.39 -0.55
CA TYR A 73 -9.06 -3.03 -0.98
C TYR A 73 -8.24 -2.26 0.07
N LEU A 74 -8.56 -2.40 1.36
CA LEU A 74 -7.79 -1.80 2.45
C LEU A 74 -6.35 -2.33 2.51
N PHE A 75 -6.17 -3.63 2.26
CA PHE A 75 -4.84 -4.23 2.18
C PHE A 75 -4.01 -3.60 1.05
N TYR A 76 -4.60 -3.47 -0.14
CA TYR A 76 -3.91 -2.89 -1.28
C TYR A 76 -3.70 -1.38 -1.20
N LEU A 77 -4.61 -0.65 -0.56
CA LEU A 77 -4.39 0.74 -0.18
C LEU A 77 -3.19 0.89 0.75
N ALA A 78 -3.04 0.01 1.73
CA ALA A 78 -1.89 0.03 2.62
C ALA A 78 -0.56 -0.19 1.85
N VAL A 79 -0.55 -1.12 0.89
CA VAL A 79 0.61 -1.37 0.02
C VAL A 79 0.90 -0.17 -0.89
N ALA A 80 -0.11 0.41 -1.52
CA ALA A 80 0.05 1.59 -2.39
C ALA A 80 0.63 2.78 -1.61
N ASN A 81 0.06 3.07 -0.43
CA ASN A 81 0.55 4.15 0.44
C ASN A 81 1.97 3.87 0.96
N TYR A 82 2.30 2.61 1.26
CA TYR A 82 3.68 2.22 1.61
C TYR A 82 4.67 2.53 0.48
N LYS A 83 4.30 2.27 -0.78
CA LYS A 83 5.13 2.61 -1.96
C LYS A 83 5.23 4.13 -2.19
N LEU A 84 4.16 4.88 -1.90
CA LEU A 84 4.16 6.35 -1.92
C LEU A 84 4.95 6.98 -0.75
N LYS A 85 5.49 6.17 0.17
CA LYS A 85 6.12 6.59 1.43
C LYS A 85 5.15 7.32 2.38
N ASP A 86 3.85 7.22 2.13
CA ASP A 86 2.78 7.74 2.97
C ASP A 86 2.39 6.69 4.03
N TYR A 87 3.37 6.38 4.89
CA TYR A 87 3.25 5.31 5.88
C TYR A 87 2.12 5.55 6.89
N GLU A 88 1.77 6.80 7.15
CA GLU A 88 0.72 7.17 8.11
C GLU A 88 -0.67 6.75 7.59
N LYS A 89 -0.97 7.00 6.32
CA LYS A 89 -2.20 6.50 5.69
C LYS A 89 -2.20 4.98 5.59
N GLY A 90 -1.09 4.38 5.16
CA GLY A 90 -1.00 2.92 5.06
C GLY A 90 -1.28 2.21 6.39
N LEU A 91 -0.77 2.77 7.50
CA LEU A 91 -0.98 2.24 8.84
C LEU A 91 -2.43 2.40 9.33
N LYS A 92 -3.13 3.47 8.91
CA LYS A 92 -4.56 3.62 9.21
C LYS A 92 -5.37 2.51 8.53
N TYR A 93 -5.14 2.25 7.25
CA TYR A 93 -5.87 1.23 6.50
C TYR A 93 -5.64 -0.19 7.05
N ILE A 94 -4.38 -0.54 7.34
CA ILE A 94 -4.07 -1.87 7.86
C ILE A 94 -4.67 -2.12 9.25
N ARG A 95 -4.74 -1.07 10.10
CA ARG A 95 -5.42 -1.16 11.40
C ARG A 95 -6.91 -1.39 11.29
N ILE A 96 -7.57 -0.77 10.30
CA ILE A 96 -9.00 -1.01 10.05
C ILE A 96 -9.21 -2.46 9.61
N LEU A 97 -8.32 -2.98 8.76
CA LEU A 97 -8.36 -4.38 8.33
C LEU A 97 -8.15 -5.32 9.51
N LEU A 98 -7.13 -5.09 10.36
CA LEU A 98 -6.86 -5.91 11.54
C LEU A 98 -7.96 -5.86 12.60
N LYS A 99 -8.73 -4.76 12.69
CA LYS A 99 -9.93 -4.71 13.54
C LYS A 99 -11.02 -5.67 13.07
N ASN A 100 -11.15 -5.85 11.75
CA ASN A 100 -12.10 -6.79 11.18
C ASN A 100 -11.58 -8.23 11.17
N GLU A 101 -10.27 -8.42 10.94
CA GLU A 101 -9.61 -9.72 10.88
C GLU A 101 -8.27 -9.72 11.64
N PRO A 102 -8.32 -9.84 12.98
CA PRO A 102 -7.13 -9.82 13.81
C PRO A 102 -6.20 -11.02 13.61
N GLY A 103 -6.71 -12.11 13.02
CA GLY A 103 -5.94 -13.31 12.70
C GLY A 103 -5.16 -13.25 11.39
N ASN A 104 -5.23 -12.14 10.64
CA ASN A 104 -4.58 -12.06 9.33
C ASN A 104 -3.08 -11.77 9.49
N THR A 105 -2.27 -12.82 9.38
CA THR A 105 -0.81 -12.75 9.50
C THR A 105 -0.18 -11.82 8.44
N GLN A 106 -0.72 -11.77 7.22
CA GLN A 106 -0.21 -10.88 6.17
C GLN A 106 -0.39 -9.42 6.53
N ALA A 107 -1.54 -9.07 7.11
CA ALA A 107 -1.81 -7.71 7.55
C ALA A 107 -0.95 -7.30 8.75
N LEU A 108 -0.70 -8.21 9.69
CA LEU A 108 0.22 -8.00 10.80
C LEU A 108 1.66 -7.77 10.34
N GLU A 109 2.12 -8.55 9.35
CA GLU A 109 3.45 -8.35 8.75
C GLU A 109 3.55 -6.99 8.04
N LEU A 110 2.53 -6.61 7.26
CA LEU A 110 2.49 -5.33 6.58
C LEU A 110 2.48 -4.15 7.57
N GLU A 111 1.71 -4.24 8.65
CA GLU A 111 1.71 -3.22 9.71
C GLU A 111 3.11 -3.07 10.33
N LYS A 112 3.78 -4.17 10.65
CA LYS A 112 5.16 -4.15 11.18
C LYS A 112 6.13 -3.52 10.20
N MET A 113 6.04 -3.84 8.91
CA MET A 113 6.88 -3.25 7.86
C MET A 113 6.67 -1.73 7.75
N ILE A 114 5.40 -1.28 7.69
CA ILE A 114 5.04 0.14 7.64
C ILE A 114 5.56 0.87 8.89
N ASN A 115 5.35 0.30 10.08
CA ASN A 115 5.79 0.90 11.35
C ASN A 115 7.33 0.99 11.43
N LYS A 116 8.04 -0.04 10.97
CA LYS A 116 9.51 -0.04 10.88
C LYS A 116 10.01 1.04 9.91
N ALA A 117 9.36 1.20 8.76
CA ALA A 117 9.70 2.25 7.80
C ALA A 117 9.42 3.66 8.35
N LEU A 118 8.27 3.85 9.00
CA LEU A 118 7.88 5.10 9.64
C LEU A 118 8.84 5.49 10.77
N LYS A 119 9.26 4.52 11.61
CA LYS A 119 10.30 4.73 12.62
C LYS A 119 11.62 5.13 11.97
N ARG A 120 12.09 4.41 10.95
CA ARG A 120 13.34 4.77 10.23
C ARG A 120 13.29 6.17 9.61
N GLY A 121 12.16 6.56 9.04
CA GLY A 121 11.95 7.91 8.48
C GLY A 121 11.98 9.02 9.54
N LYS A 122 11.42 8.78 10.73
CA LYS A 122 11.43 9.74 11.85
C LYS A 122 12.78 9.79 12.60
N ILE A 123 13.57 8.72 12.55
CA ILE A 123 14.91 8.65 13.17
C ILE A 123 15.97 9.47 12.40
N GLY A 124 15.66 9.95 11.19
CA GLY A 124 16.50 10.92 10.46
C GLY A 124 16.66 12.28 11.14
N LEU A 125 15.86 12.59 12.16
CA LEU A 125 15.94 13.84 12.94
C LEU A 125 15.92 13.60 14.45
N ARG A 126 16.59 12.55 14.95
CA ARG A 126 17.09 12.53 16.34
C ARG A 126 18.18 11.48 16.51
N LYS A 127 19.38 11.82 16.09
CA LYS A 127 20.59 11.30 16.73
C LYS A 127 20.99 12.36 17.76
N CYS A 128 21.37 11.89 18.95
CA CYS A 128 21.70 12.63 20.18
C CYS A 128 20.57 12.74 21.20
N GLU A 129 20.58 11.75 22.10
CA GLU A 129 20.10 11.64 23.50
C GLU A 129 19.54 10.22 23.66
N GLY A 130 20.12 9.27 24.39
CA GLY A 130 21.27 9.21 25.27
C GLY A 130 21.16 7.88 26.03
N ALA A 131 22.31 7.21 26.23
CA ALA A 131 22.65 6.19 27.24
C ALA A 131 21.70 5.00 27.52
N LEU A 132 22.24 3.77 27.39
CA LEU A 132 22.60 2.93 28.55
C LEU A 132 23.37 1.68 28.12
N GLY A 133 24.63 1.60 28.60
CA GLY A 133 25.35 0.39 28.99
C GLY A 133 25.69 -0.63 27.91
N LEU A 134 26.96 -0.68 27.48
CA LEU A 134 27.77 -1.90 27.42
C LEU A 134 29.23 -1.45 27.26
N GLY A 135 30.06 -1.78 28.24
CA GLY A 135 31.47 -1.41 28.29
C GLY A 135 32.25 -2.03 27.14
N TRP A 136 33.14 -1.24 26.54
CA TRP A 136 34.24 -1.76 25.73
C TRP A 136 35.54 -1.11 26.20
N GLN A 137 36.38 -1.99 26.72
CA GLN A 137 37.72 -1.79 27.21
C GLN A 137 38.60 -1.11 26.15
N VAL A 138 39.24 0.01 26.51
CA VAL A 138 40.41 0.54 25.78
C VAL A 138 41.65 -0.12 26.40
N HIS A 139 42.45 -0.76 25.55
CA HIS A 139 43.76 -1.30 25.90
C HIS A 139 44.79 -0.17 25.76
N GLU A 140 45.69 -0.08 26.74
CA GLU A 140 46.86 0.80 26.78
C GLU A 140 47.85 0.54 25.64
#